data_AF-A0ABD5P8W3-F1
#
_entry.id   AF-A0ABD5P8W3-F1
#
_cell.length_a   1.000
_cell.length_b   1.000
_cell.length_c   1.000
_cell.angle_alpha   90.00
_cell.angle_beta   90.00
_cell.angle_gamma   90.00
#
_symmetry.space_group_name_H-M   'P 1'
#
loop_
_entity.id
_entity.type
_entity.pdbx_description
1 polymer ?
#
loop_
_entity_poly.entity_id
_entity_poly.type
_entity_poly.pdbx_seq_one_letter_code
_entity_poly.pdbx_strand_id
1 'polypeptide(L)' 'MEGENSTPFFTTCDHCDEPFEPGTSYPVVTDHDDGDVELYSFCDESCRDEWEGGSVNPS' A
#
# COMPACT_ATOMS: atom_id res chain seq x y z
N MET A 1 24.83 13.74 3.65
CA MET A 1 24.65 12.39 4.18
C MET A 1 23.40 12.40 5.02
N GLU A 2 22.25 11.92 4.56
CA GLU A 2 21.84 11.61 3.19
C GLU A 2 20.50 12.34 2.91
N GLY A 3 19.89 12.19 1.74
CA GLY A 3 18.59 12.82 1.48
C GLY A 3 17.51 12.29 2.43
N GLU A 4 16.57 13.17 2.82
CA GLU A 4 15.36 12.76 3.53
C GLU A 4 14.66 11.67 2.69
N ASN A 5 14.64 10.45 3.21
CA ASN A 5 14.13 9.30 2.49
C ASN A 5 12.60 9.33 2.57
N SER A 6 11.98 10.06 1.64
CA SER A 6 10.53 10.22 1.48
C SER A 6 9.82 8.96 1.01
N THR A 7 10.25 7.79 1.50
CA THR A 7 9.38 6.63 1.59
C THR A 7 8.22 7.01 2.50
N PRO A 8 6.95 6.91 2.05
CA PRO A 8 5.81 7.15 2.92
C PRO A 8 5.90 6.25 4.16
N PHE A 9 5.93 6.87 5.34
CA PHE A 9 5.91 6.16 6.62
C PHE A 9 4.48 5.73 6.94
N PHE A 10 3.99 4.74 6.21
CA PHE A 10 2.73 4.08 6.54
C PHE A 10 2.78 3.53 7.96
N THR A 11 1.66 3.66 8.68
CA THR A 11 1.53 3.20 10.07
C THR A 11 0.50 2.09 10.21
N THR A 12 -0.46 2.03 9.30
CA THR A 12 -1.47 0.97 9.15
C THR A 12 -1.57 0.53 7.69
N CYS A 13 -2.07 -0.69 7.49
CA CYS A 13 -2.47 -1.18 6.17
C CYS A 13 -3.77 -0.52 5.72
N ASP A 14 -3.82 -0.06 4.47
CA ASP A 14 -5.00 0.65 3.92
C ASP A 14 -6.24 -0.26 3.80
N HIS A 15 -6.04 -1.53 3.45
CA HIS A 15 -7.13 -2.51 3.31
C HIS A 15 -7.70 -3.02 4.65
N CYS A 16 -6.87 -3.12 5.69
CA CYS A 16 -7.24 -3.76 6.97
C CYS A 16 -7.31 -2.82 8.18
N ASP A 17 -6.78 -1.59 8.07
CA ASP A 17 -6.45 -0.66 9.16
C ASP A 17 -5.55 -1.26 10.28
N GLU A 18 -4.86 -2.37 9.98
CA GLU A 18 -4.01 -3.08 10.93
C GLU A 18 -2.62 -2.41 11.03
N PRO A 19 -2.08 -2.16 12.24
CA PRO A 19 -0.83 -1.43 12.41
C PRO A 19 0.41 -2.25 12.01
N PHE A 20 1.33 -1.60 11.32
CA PHE A 20 2.57 -2.21 10.82
C PHE A 20 3.65 -2.40 11.90
N GLU A 21 4.40 -3.50 11.81
CA GLU A 21 5.54 -3.77 12.70
C GLU A 21 6.78 -2.94 12.29
N PRO A 22 7.41 -2.22 13.23
CA PRO A 22 8.53 -1.33 12.92
C PRO A 22 9.78 -2.12 12.50
N GLY A 23 10.23 -1.91 11.27
CA GLY A 23 11.38 -2.59 10.67
C GLY A 23 11.03 -3.74 9.73
N THR A 24 9.75 -4.09 9.62
CA THR A 24 9.25 -5.00 8.58
C THR A 24 9.03 -4.24 7.27
N SER A 25 9.32 -4.88 6.13
CA SER A 25 9.07 -4.33 4.79
C SER A 25 7.72 -4.81 4.27
N TYR A 26 6.80 -3.89 4.00
CA TYR A 26 5.44 -4.18 3.53
C TYR A 26 5.28 -3.91 2.03
N PRO A 27 4.44 -4.68 1.30
CA PRO A 27 4.09 -4.38 -0.08
C PRO A 27 3.32 -3.05 -0.21
N VAL A 28 3.67 -2.29 -1.23
CA VAL A 28 3.09 -0.97 -1.56
C VAL A 28 2.76 -0.95 -3.05
N VAL A 29 1.58 -0.43 -3.41
CA VAL A 29 1.13 -0.20 -4.79
C VAL A 29 1.08 1.31 -5.03
N THR A 30 1.55 1.75 -6.20
CA THR A 30 1.39 3.13 -6.66
C THR A 30 0.27 3.20 -7.68
N ASP A 31 -0.87 3.72 -7.26
CA ASP A 31 -2.02 3.95 -8.14
C ASP A 31 -1.99 5.37 -8.72
N HIS A 32 -2.66 5.58 -9.85
CA HIS A 32 -2.61 6.82 -10.62
C HIS A 32 -4.02 7.22 -11.10
N ASP A 33 -4.91 7.57 -10.16
CA ASP A 33 -6.27 8.03 -10.47
C ASP A 33 -6.32 9.54 -10.81
N ASP A 34 -7.09 9.87 -11.86
CA ASP A 34 -7.27 11.20 -12.53
C ASP A 34 -6.03 12.12 -12.74
N GLY A 35 -4.82 11.63 -12.46
CA GLY A 35 -3.55 12.37 -12.59
C GLY A 35 -2.85 12.71 -11.28
N ASP A 36 -3.46 12.41 -10.13
CA ASP A 36 -2.76 12.35 -8.84
C ASP A 36 -2.05 10.99 -8.68
N VAL A 37 -1.15 10.88 -7.70
CA VAL A 37 -0.41 9.65 -7.39
C VAL A 37 -0.64 9.32 -5.92
N GLU A 38 -1.29 8.20 -5.65
CA GLU A 38 -1.49 7.70 -4.28
C GLU A 38 -0.80 6.35 -4.08
N LEU A 39 -0.48 6.05 -2.83
CA LEU A 39 0.40 4.98 -2.43
C LEU A 39 -0.31 4.10 -1.40
N TYR A 40 -0.87 2.99 -1.86
CA TYR A 40 -1.61 2.05 -1.02
C TYR A 40 -0.65 1.02 -0.40
N SER A 41 -0.86 0.64 0.87
CA SER A 41 0.04 -0.26 1.60
C SER A 41 -0.69 -1.42 2.28
N PHE A 42 -0.08 -2.61 2.26
CA PHE A 42 -0.76 -3.88 2.56
C PHE A 42 0.03 -4.72 3.57
N CYS A 43 -0.66 -5.46 4.47
CA CYS A 43 0.01 -6.33 5.46
C CYS A 43 0.86 -7.44 4.86
N ASP A 44 0.47 -7.93 3.68
CA ASP A 44 1.09 -9.07 2.99
C ASP A 44 0.75 -9.03 1.49
N GLU A 45 1.46 -9.81 0.67
CA GLU A 45 1.11 -9.96 -0.75
C GLU A 45 -0.32 -10.47 -0.96
N SER A 46 -0.83 -11.35 -0.07
CA SER A 46 -2.21 -11.84 -0.12
C SER A 46 -3.24 -10.73 0.10
N CYS A 47 -2.90 -9.75 0.95
CA CYS A 47 -3.76 -8.59 1.24
C CYS A 47 -3.81 -7.59 0.07
N ARG A 48 -2.69 -7.46 -0.66
CA ARG A 48 -2.62 -6.75 -1.94
C ARG A 48 -3.43 -7.48 -3.03
N ASP A 49 -3.28 -8.80 -3.15
CA ASP A 49 -3.93 -9.61 -4.19
C ASP A 49 -5.46 -9.63 -4.04
N GLU A 50 -6.01 -9.66 -2.82
CA GLU A 50 -7.46 -9.53 -2.58
C GLU A 50 -7.99 -8.11 -2.93
N TRP A 51 -7.18 -7.05 -2.79
CA TRP A 51 -7.55 -5.67 -3.16
C TRP A 51 -7.47 -5.43 -4.67
N GLU A 52 -6.37 -5.83 -5.32
CA GLU A 52 -6.24 -5.77 -6.79
C GLU A 52 -7.24 -6.73 -7.48
N GLY A 53 -7.40 -7.93 -6.95
CA GLY A 53 -8.37 -8.94 -7.40
C GLY A 53 -9.82 -8.54 -7.15
N GLY A 54 -10.12 -7.82 -6.08
CA GLY A 54 -11.44 -7.23 -5.82
C GLY A 54 -11.85 -6.18 -6.88
N SER A 55 -10.89 -5.63 -7.62
CA SER A 55 -11.16 -4.67 -8.70
C SER A 55 -11.69 -5.32 -9.99
N VAL A 56 -11.55 -6.64 -10.18
CA VAL A 56 -12.29 -7.32 -11.26
C VAL A 56 -13.76 -7.52 -10.88
N ASN A 57 -14.60 -6.57 -11.28
CA ASN A 57 -16.06 -6.69 -11.25
C ASN A 57 -16.58 -7.29 -12.58
N PRO A 58 -16.87 -8.60 -12.68
CA PRO A 58 -17.47 -9.19 -13.87
C PRO A 58 -18.99 -8.94 -13.94
N SER A 59 -19.37 -7.69 -14.28
CA SER A 59 -20.70 -7.24 -14.74
C SER A 59 -21.88 -7.20 -13.74
#